data_AF-A0A2K9E2A3-F1
#
_entry.id   AF-A0A2K9E2A3-F1
#
_cell.length_a   1.000
_cell.length_b   1.000
_cell.length_c   1.000
_cell.angle_alpha   90.00
_cell.angle_beta   90.00
_cell.angle_gamma   90.00
#
_symmetry.space_group_name_H-M   'P 1'
#
loop_
_entity.id
_entity.type
_entity.pdbx_description
1 polymer ?
#
loop_
_entity_poly.entity_id
_entity_poly.type
_entity_poly.pdbx_seq_one_letter_code
_entity_poly.pdbx_strand_id
1 'polypeptide(L)'
;MKKYIIKILIISLLIQVINITVSASSTNIKTAKESLDIANKFLEENVLGFYGYYGETNINGDKINEVLAVKGTPAFIDMPIFVYGSEEKASIDAVKEAAIKVIKRPDKEGNSQYRCLGYTVNGDLFANPVFPPDYPPTQNVKTLNGKWVKYPWEHKHPYIQQWINRVDFKPDRLFRLTGRYDYFAANIVDGPESQYFSDGGSIEDYVHIIQPPTMHSWGLGIGFYFHNNGQNLRYKTFLLMPFEMLKKDISVQAESIPVGAGAERKKF
;
A
#
# COMPACT_ATOMS: atom_id res chain seq x y z
N MET A 1 -33.67 35.47 -29.43
CA MET A 1 -33.96 34.63 -28.24
C MET A 1 -33.81 33.12 -28.51
N LYS A 2 -34.48 32.53 -29.52
CA LYS A 2 -34.37 31.09 -29.87
C LYS A 2 -32.94 30.55 -30.01
N LYS A 3 -32.03 31.29 -30.67
CA LYS A 3 -30.61 30.89 -30.85
C LYS A 3 -29.81 30.79 -29.55
N TYR A 4 -30.13 31.63 -28.55
CA TYR A 4 -29.43 31.61 -27.26
C TYR A 4 -29.97 30.52 -26.34
N ILE A 5 -31.28 30.24 -26.40
CA ILE A 5 -31.93 29.13 -25.69
C ILE A 5 -31.37 27.77 -26.18
N ILE A 6 -31.20 27.60 -27.48
CA ILE A 6 -30.61 26.37 -28.06
C ILE A 6 -29.14 26.19 -27.61
N LYS A 7 -28.34 27.27 -27.56
CA LYS A 7 -26.95 27.20 -27.06
C LYS A 7 -26.88 26.82 -25.57
N ILE A 8 -27.77 27.36 -24.74
CA ILE A 8 -27.82 27.03 -23.30
C ILE A 8 -28.25 25.57 -23.10
N LEU A 9 -29.22 25.07 -23.88
CA LEU A 9 -29.63 23.67 -23.83
C LEU A 9 -28.51 22.70 -24.26
N ILE A 10 -27.74 23.03 -25.31
CA ILE A 10 -26.60 22.21 -25.76
C ILE A 10 -25.49 22.19 -24.70
N ILE A 11 -25.20 23.33 -24.06
CA ILE A 11 -24.22 23.41 -22.97
C ILE A 11 -24.70 22.63 -21.74
N SER A 12 -25.98 22.73 -21.37
CA SER A 12 -26.57 21.95 -20.28
C SER A 12 -26.57 20.45 -20.57
N LEU A 13 -26.82 20.03 -21.81
CA LEU A 13 -26.70 18.63 -22.22
C LEU A 13 -25.24 18.17 -22.13
N LEU A 14 -24.28 18.96 -22.62
CA LEU A 14 -22.85 18.64 -22.54
C LEU A 14 -22.37 18.54 -21.08
N ILE A 15 -22.85 19.40 -20.18
CA ILE A 15 -22.54 19.33 -18.74
C ILE A 15 -23.20 18.08 -18.11
N GLN A 16 -24.38 17.68 -18.57
CA GLN A 16 -24.98 16.40 -18.16
C GLN A 16 -24.20 15.19 -18.68
N VAL A 17 -23.65 15.23 -19.91
CA VAL A 17 -22.78 14.14 -20.41
C VAL A 17 -21.46 14.06 -19.63
N ILE A 18 -20.94 15.19 -19.13
CA ILE A 18 -19.75 15.21 -18.27
C ILE A 18 -20.05 14.65 -16.87
N ASN A 19 -21.27 14.80 -16.36
CA ASN A 19 -21.67 14.33 -15.03
C ASN A 19 -22.18 12.87 -14.99
N ILE A 20 -22.30 12.17 -16.12
CA ILE A 20 -22.88 10.80 -16.17
C ILE A 20 -21.82 9.67 -16.17
N THR A 21 -20.52 9.96 -16.12
CA THR A 21 -19.47 8.91 -15.97
C THR A 21 -18.67 8.96 -14.67
N VAL A 22 -19.24 9.51 -13.59
CA VAL A 22 -18.79 9.21 -12.23
C VAL A 22 -19.85 8.35 -11.55
N SER A 23 -20.26 7.28 -12.22
CA SER A 23 -20.77 6.13 -11.50
C SER A 23 -19.55 5.41 -10.94
N ALA A 24 -19.51 5.22 -9.62
CA ALA A 24 -18.54 4.37 -8.96
C ALA A 24 -18.63 2.95 -9.54
N SER A 25 -17.93 2.68 -10.64
CA SER A 25 -17.66 1.33 -11.06
C SER A 25 -16.61 0.81 -10.10
N SER A 26 -17.03 0.18 -9.01
CA SER A 26 -16.20 -0.90 -8.48
C SER A 26 -15.97 -1.83 -9.65
N THR A 27 -14.75 -1.85 -10.17
CA THR A 27 -14.37 -2.75 -11.26
C THR A 27 -14.68 -4.14 -10.71
N ASN A 28 -15.71 -4.79 -11.24
CA ASN A 28 -16.16 -6.09 -10.73
C ASN A 28 -15.17 -7.14 -11.24
N ILE A 29 -14.02 -7.19 -10.59
CA ILE A 29 -12.93 -8.13 -10.87
C ILE A 29 -13.44 -9.53 -10.56
N LYS A 30 -13.48 -10.40 -11.56
CA LYS A 30 -14.00 -11.77 -11.43
C LYS A 30 -12.90 -12.82 -11.37
N THR A 31 -11.73 -12.52 -11.92
CA THR A 31 -10.64 -13.48 -12.06
C THR A 31 -9.30 -12.86 -11.66
N ALA A 32 -8.38 -13.72 -11.23
CA ALA A 32 -7.01 -13.29 -10.94
C ALA A 32 -6.36 -12.64 -12.16
N LYS A 33 -6.56 -13.22 -13.36
CA LYS A 33 -6.05 -12.66 -14.61
C LYS A 33 -6.55 -11.25 -14.88
N GLU A 34 -7.85 -11.02 -14.74
CA GLU A 34 -8.42 -9.67 -14.90
C GLU A 34 -7.83 -8.68 -13.88
N SER A 35 -7.66 -9.11 -12.63
CA SER A 35 -7.04 -8.30 -11.58
C SER A 35 -5.59 -7.91 -11.93
N LEU A 36 -4.82 -8.88 -12.43
CA LEU A 36 -3.44 -8.70 -12.86
C LEU A 36 -3.34 -7.75 -14.07
N ASP A 37 -4.23 -7.92 -15.06
CA ASP A 37 -4.26 -7.07 -16.26
C ASP A 37 -4.55 -5.62 -15.89
N ILE A 38 -5.51 -5.38 -14.98
CA ILE A 38 -5.85 -4.04 -14.47
C ILE A 38 -4.67 -3.44 -13.69
N ALA A 39 -4.03 -4.23 -12.83
CA ALA A 39 -2.88 -3.81 -12.05
C ALA A 39 -1.67 -3.45 -12.93
N ASN A 40 -1.37 -4.27 -13.93
CA ASN A 40 -0.28 -4.03 -14.87
C ASN A 40 -0.55 -2.80 -15.72
N LYS A 41 -1.78 -2.64 -16.24
CA LYS A 41 -2.16 -1.43 -16.99
C LYS A 41 -1.92 -0.16 -16.17
N PHE A 42 -2.30 -0.18 -14.88
CA PHE A 42 -2.04 0.95 -14.00
C PHE A 42 -0.54 1.25 -13.87
N LEU A 43 0.31 0.24 -13.63
CA LEU A 43 1.75 0.44 -13.51
C LEU A 43 2.36 0.92 -14.83
N GLU A 44 1.94 0.39 -15.97
CA GLU A 44 2.41 0.80 -17.29
C GLU A 44 2.10 2.25 -17.61
N GLU A 45 0.90 2.70 -17.27
CA GLU A 45 0.44 4.07 -17.53
C GLU A 45 1.08 5.09 -16.59
N ASN A 46 1.48 4.70 -15.37
CA ASN A 46 1.86 5.64 -14.32
C ASN A 46 3.30 5.49 -13.79
N VAL A 47 3.97 4.36 -14.05
CA VAL A 47 5.33 4.07 -13.59
C VAL A 47 6.12 3.45 -14.75
N LEU A 48 6.77 4.31 -15.53
CA LEU A 48 7.48 3.92 -16.76
C LEU A 48 8.43 2.74 -16.50
N GLY A 49 8.37 1.72 -17.37
CA GLY A 49 9.25 0.55 -17.30
C GLY A 49 8.72 -0.64 -16.48
N PHE A 50 7.53 -0.56 -15.89
CA PHE A 50 6.88 -1.68 -15.18
C PHE A 50 5.83 -2.40 -16.05
N TYR A 51 6.22 -2.79 -17.26
CA TYR A 51 5.36 -3.53 -18.19
C TYR A 51 5.19 -4.98 -17.79
N GLY A 52 3.94 -5.45 -17.69
CA GLY A 52 3.62 -6.82 -17.27
C GLY A 52 4.26 -7.22 -15.94
N TYR A 53 4.36 -6.28 -14.98
CA TYR A 53 5.08 -6.49 -13.71
C TYR A 53 4.55 -7.68 -12.90
N TYR A 54 3.23 -7.83 -12.80
CA TYR A 54 2.60 -8.98 -12.16
C TYR A 54 2.27 -10.07 -13.18
N GLY A 55 2.49 -11.33 -12.78
CA GLY A 55 2.14 -12.51 -13.58
C GLY A 55 1.37 -13.55 -12.76
N GLU A 56 1.05 -14.68 -13.38
CA GLU A 56 0.40 -15.83 -12.72
C GLU A 56 1.37 -16.58 -11.79
N THR A 57 2.68 -16.39 -11.97
CA THR A 57 3.73 -16.92 -11.10
C THR A 57 4.69 -15.80 -10.68
N ASN A 58 5.29 -15.93 -9.49
CA ASN A 58 6.42 -15.09 -9.09
C ASN A 58 7.72 -15.54 -9.78
N ILE A 59 8.83 -14.83 -9.52
CA ILE A 59 10.16 -15.18 -10.07
C ILE A 59 10.68 -16.57 -9.66
N ASN A 60 10.11 -17.18 -8.61
CA ASN A 60 10.47 -18.50 -8.11
C ASN A 60 9.57 -19.61 -8.68
N GLY A 61 8.60 -19.27 -9.54
CA GLY A 61 7.63 -20.21 -10.11
C GLY A 61 6.44 -20.54 -9.20
N ASP A 62 6.31 -19.88 -8.04
CA ASP A 62 5.15 -20.05 -7.17
C ASP A 62 3.92 -19.40 -7.81
N LYS A 63 2.79 -20.11 -7.81
CA LYS A 63 1.52 -19.63 -8.38
C LYS A 63 0.87 -18.56 -7.52
N ILE A 64 0.14 -17.66 -8.17
CA ILE A 64 -0.70 -16.66 -7.52
C ILE A 64 -1.84 -17.30 -6.74
N ASN A 65 -2.21 -16.71 -5.60
CA ASN A 65 -3.45 -17.03 -4.92
C ASN A 65 -4.63 -16.36 -5.63
N GLU A 66 -5.39 -17.14 -6.41
CA GLU A 66 -6.48 -16.61 -7.23
C GLU A 66 -7.59 -15.94 -6.41
N VAL A 67 -7.86 -16.44 -5.20
CA VAL A 67 -8.90 -15.89 -4.32
C VAL A 67 -8.49 -14.51 -3.82
N LEU A 68 -7.25 -14.40 -3.32
CA LEU A 68 -6.73 -13.14 -2.78
C LEU A 68 -6.49 -12.10 -3.88
N ALA A 69 -6.12 -12.54 -5.09
CA ALA A 69 -5.99 -11.67 -6.25
C ALA A 69 -7.32 -11.03 -6.68
N VAL A 70 -8.47 -11.61 -6.31
CA VAL A 70 -9.79 -11.06 -6.64
C VAL A 70 -10.37 -10.23 -5.50
N LYS A 71 -10.30 -10.72 -4.26
CA LYS A 71 -11.01 -10.13 -3.13
C LYS A 71 -10.20 -9.97 -1.85
N GLY A 72 -8.90 -10.28 -1.84
CA GLY A 72 -8.08 -10.21 -0.63
C GLY A 72 -8.72 -10.85 0.60
N THR A 73 -8.60 -10.16 1.74
CA THR A 73 -9.23 -10.52 3.02
C THR A 73 -9.93 -9.30 3.63
N PRO A 74 -10.73 -9.45 4.70
CA PRO A 74 -11.33 -8.30 5.39
C PRO A 74 -10.32 -7.27 5.88
N ALA A 75 -9.08 -7.68 6.17
CA ALA A 75 -7.99 -6.77 6.56
C ALA A 75 -7.55 -5.83 5.42
N PHE A 76 -7.93 -6.17 4.18
CA PHE A 76 -7.72 -5.39 2.97
C PHE A 76 -9.05 -4.87 2.40
N ILE A 77 -10.10 -4.79 3.22
CA ILE A 77 -11.44 -4.31 2.82
C ILE A 77 -11.95 -5.07 1.58
N ASP A 78 -11.69 -6.37 1.57
CA ASP A 78 -12.02 -7.29 0.49
C ASP A 78 -11.56 -6.83 -0.92
N MET A 79 -10.45 -6.08 -0.98
CA MET A 79 -9.79 -5.68 -2.24
C MET A 79 -8.59 -6.57 -2.58
N PRO A 80 -8.27 -6.73 -3.87
CA PRO A 80 -7.14 -7.51 -4.35
C PRO A 80 -5.82 -7.31 -3.60
N ILE A 81 -5.12 -8.41 -3.36
CA ILE A 81 -3.69 -8.48 -3.07
C ILE A 81 -3.03 -9.54 -3.93
N PHE A 82 -1.81 -9.27 -4.39
CA PHE A 82 -1.06 -10.23 -5.19
C PHE A 82 -0.06 -10.94 -4.29
N VAL A 83 -0.39 -12.18 -3.95
CA VAL A 83 0.46 -13.07 -3.15
C VAL A 83 0.61 -14.40 -3.84
N TYR A 84 1.79 -14.99 -3.72
CA TYR A 84 2.23 -16.17 -4.43
C TYR A 84 2.70 -17.24 -3.44
N GLY A 85 2.53 -18.52 -3.80
CA GLY A 85 3.01 -19.64 -2.99
C GLY A 85 2.19 -19.87 -1.71
N SER A 86 2.82 -20.45 -0.69
CA SER A 86 2.14 -20.86 0.54
C SER A 86 2.44 -19.95 1.73
N GLU A 87 1.41 -19.71 2.54
CA GLU A 87 1.49 -18.98 3.80
C GLU A 87 2.47 -19.64 4.78
N GLU A 88 2.48 -20.98 4.81
CA GLU A 88 3.35 -21.76 5.69
C GLU A 88 4.83 -21.58 5.36
N LYS A 89 5.20 -21.79 4.08
CA LYS A 89 6.59 -21.68 3.65
C LYS A 89 7.10 -20.25 3.82
N ALA A 90 6.29 -19.26 3.43
CA ALA A 90 6.63 -17.85 3.64
C ALA A 90 6.78 -17.53 5.14
N SER A 91 5.92 -18.06 6.00
CA SER A 91 6.02 -17.83 7.45
C SER A 91 7.25 -18.49 8.08
N ILE A 92 7.66 -19.67 7.60
CA ILE A 92 8.92 -20.32 7.99
C ILE A 92 10.11 -19.47 7.55
N ASP A 93 10.11 -18.98 6.32
CA ASP A 93 11.17 -18.14 5.77
C ASP A 93 11.29 -16.81 6.54
N ALA A 94 10.15 -16.19 6.89
CA ALA A 94 10.10 -14.94 7.63
C ALA A 94 10.78 -14.99 9.01
N VAL A 95 10.87 -16.18 9.60
CA VAL A 95 11.48 -16.37 10.92
C VAL A 95 12.91 -16.93 10.87
N LYS A 96 13.52 -17.13 9.70
CA LYS A 96 14.87 -17.70 9.58
C LYS A 96 15.93 -16.90 10.32
N GLU A 97 15.97 -15.58 10.13
CA GLU A 97 16.91 -14.69 10.83
C GLU A 97 16.26 -13.94 12.01
N ALA A 98 14.97 -14.16 12.27
CA ALA A 98 14.26 -13.50 13.36
C ALA A 98 14.65 -14.05 14.73
N ALA A 99 14.69 -13.21 15.76
CA ALA A 99 14.85 -13.68 17.14
C ALA A 99 13.64 -14.53 17.61
N ILE A 100 12.43 -14.19 17.13
CA ILE A 100 11.19 -14.89 17.48
C ILE A 100 10.82 -15.85 16.35
N LYS A 101 10.80 -17.16 16.65
CA LYS A 101 10.55 -18.25 15.69
C LYS A 101 9.08 -18.67 15.57
N VAL A 102 8.15 -17.72 15.66
CA VAL A 102 6.70 -18.02 15.64
C VAL A 102 6.14 -17.80 14.24
N ILE A 103 5.61 -18.88 13.63
CA ILE A 103 5.05 -18.87 12.27
C ILE A 103 3.51 -18.71 12.24
N LYS A 104 2.82 -19.02 13.35
CA LYS A 104 1.36 -18.94 13.50
C LYS A 104 0.95 -18.47 14.89
N ARG A 105 -0.15 -17.70 14.99
CA ARG A 105 -0.80 -17.31 16.26
C ARG A 105 -2.30 -17.19 16.07
N PRO A 106 -3.12 -17.42 17.11
CA PRO A 106 -4.56 -17.12 17.03
C PRO A 106 -4.80 -15.60 16.94
N ASP A 107 -5.76 -15.17 16.13
CA ASP A 107 -6.32 -13.82 16.18
C ASP A 107 -7.22 -13.62 17.41
N LYS A 108 -7.91 -12.48 17.50
CA LYS A 108 -8.78 -12.14 18.65
C LYS A 108 -9.98 -13.09 18.75
N GLU A 109 -10.38 -13.68 17.63
CA GLU A 109 -11.49 -14.61 17.47
C GLU A 109 -11.04 -16.06 17.66
N GLY A 110 -9.73 -16.32 17.83
CA GLY A 110 -9.15 -17.64 18.05
C GLY A 110 -8.74 -18.38 16.77
N ASN A 111 -8.92 -17.79 15.59
CA ASN A 111 -8.53 -18.43 14.33
C ASN A 111 -7.02 -18.33 14.12
N SER A 112 -6.41 -19.43 13.67
CA SER A 112 -4.97 -19.47 13.45
C SER A 112 -4.56 -18.62 12.25
N GLN A 113 -3.72 -17.63 12.48
CA GLN A 113 -3.16 -16.73 11.47
C GLN A 113 -1.68 -17.02 11.25
N TYR A 114 -1.29 -17.24 10.00
CA TYR A 114 0.11 -17.29 9.59
C TYR A 114 0.76 -15.90 9.65
N ARG A 115 2.08 -15.85 9.85
CA ARG A 115 2.86 -14.60 9.85
C ARG A 115 2.89 -13.91 8.49
N CYS A 116 2.89 -14.70 7.42
CA CYS A 116 2.90 -14.23 6.04
C CYS A 116 1.75 -14.86 5.26
N LEU A 117 1.22 -14.12 4.28
CA LEU A 117 0.18 -14.60 3.35
C LEU A 117 0.79 -15.29 2.11
N GLY A 118 2.11 -15.27 1.97
CA GLY A 118 2.84 -15.81 0.84
C GLY A 118 4.02 -14.92 0.49
N TYR A 119 4.39 -14.91 -0.78
CA TYR A 119 5.45 -14.10 -1.37
C TYR A 119 4.89 -13.08 -2.36
N THR A 120 5.69 -12.07 -2.71
CA THR A 120 5.38 -11.12 -3.79
C THR A 120 5.80 -11.68 -5.14
N VAL A 121 5.52 -10.95 -6.24
CA VAL A 121 5.99 -11.33 -7.58
C VAL A 121 7.52 -11.44 -7.66
N ASN A 122 8.22 -10.67 -6.83
CA ASN A 122 9.68 -10.67 -6.71
C ASN A 122 10.22 -11.71 -5.73
N GLY A 123 9.36 -12.56 -5.14
CA GLY A 123 9.78 -13.58 -4.18
C GLY A 123 10.05 -13.04 -2.78
N ASP A 124 9.82 -11.75 -2.51
CA ASP A 124 9.90 -11.18 -1.17
C ASP A 124 8.74 -11.65 -0.30
N LEU A 125 8.90 -11.59 1.02
CA LEU A 125 7.86 -12.01 1.97
C LEU A 125 6.70 -11.01 2.02
N PHE A 126 5.47 -11.51 1.90
CA PHE A 126 4.26 -10.70 2.10
C PHE A 126 3.68 -10.95 3.50
N ALA A 127 3.91 -10.03 4.43
CA ALA A 127 3.44 -10.14 5.81
C ALA A 127 1.91 -10.12 5.91
N ASN A 128 1.37 -10.87 6.86
CA ASN A 128 -0.05 -10.88 7.18
C ASN A 128 -0.36 -9.76 8.20
N PRO A 129 -1.14 -8.73 7.85
CA PRO A 129 -1.45 -7.63 8.77
C PRO A 129 -2.31 -8.06 9.96
N VAL A 130 -3.04 -9.18 9.88
CA VAL A 130 -3.80 -9.70 11.03
C VAL A 130 -2.97 -10.55 11.97
N PHE A 131 -1.72 -10.87 11.61
CA PHE A 131 -0.85 -11.62 12.50
C PHE A 131 -0.58 -10.81 13.77
N PRO A 132 -0.87 -11.36 14.97
CA PRO A 132 -0.67 -10.64 16.22
C PRO A 132 0.77 -10.18 16.36
N PRO A 133 1.00 -8.89 16.73
CA PRO A 133 2.34 -8.36 16.86
C PRO A 133 3.15 -9.18 17.86
N ASP A 134 4.46 -9.28 17.62
CA ASP A 134 5.36 -9.99 18.53
C ASP A 134 5.43 -9.34 19.93
N TYR A 135 4.90 -8.13 20.08
CA TYR A 135 4.97 -7.32 21.30
C TYR A 135 3.65 -6.56 21.56
N PRO A 136 3.41 -6.09 22.81
CA PRO A 136 2.16 -5.43 23.17
C PRO A 136 1.89 -4.17 22.34
N PRO A 137 0.62 -3.87 21.99
CA PRO A 137 0.26 -2.65 21.26
C PRO A 137 0.61 -1.35 21.99
N THR A 138 0.88 -1.38 23.30
CA THR A 138 1.36 -0.20 24.04
C THR A 138 2.79 0.20 23.67
N GLN A 139 3.55 -0.70 23.01
CA GLN A 139 4.81 -0.42 22.33
C GLN A 139 4.61 -0.05 20.85
N ASN A 140 3.38 0.36 20.47
CA ASN A 140 3.09 0.87 19.13
C ASN A 140 4.02 2.02 18.77
N VAL A 141 4.29 2.17 17.47
CA VAL A 141 5.17 3.16 16.83
C VAL A 141 5.14 4.57 17.43
N LYS A 142 4.03 5.02 18.01
CA LYS A 142 3.90 6.31 18.73
C LYS A 142 4.81 6.46 19.96
N THR A 143 5.36 5.36 20.50
CA THR A 143 6.23 5.38 21.69
C THR A 143 7.58 4.71 21.44
N LEU A 144 7.80 4.19 20.23
CA LEU A 144 9.10 3.65 19.87
C LEU A 144 10.06 4.82 19.66
N ASN A 145 10.80 5.16 20.73
CA ASN A 145 12.13 5.79 20.66
C ASN A 145 13.14 4.86 19.94
N GLY A 146 12.69 4.14 18.92
CA GLY A 146 13.50 3.26 18.11
C GLY A 146 14.16 4.09 17.02
N LYS A 147 15.45 3.88 16.83
CA LYS A 147 16.17 4.49 15.71
C LYS A 147 15.76 3.73 14.45
N TRP A 148 14.84 4.31 13.68
CA TRP A 148 14.45 3.76 12.38
C TRP A 148 15.69 3.65 11.48
N VAL A 149 15.76 2.56 10.74
CA VAL A 149 16.84 2.31 9.79
C VAL A 149 16.55 3.12 8.54
N LYS A 150 17.34 4.17 8.32
CA LYS A 150 17.32 4.92 7.07
C LYS A 150 17.88 4.07 5.94
N TYR A 151 17.25 4.11 4.77
CA TYR A 151 17.63 3.38 3.56
C TYR A 151 17.82 1.87 3.81
N PRO A 152 16.78 1.16 4.30
CA PRO A 152 16.91 -0.25 4.68
C PRO A 152 17.38 -1.15 3.53
N TRP A 153 17.11 -0.76 2.28
CA TRP A 153 17.57 -1.44 1.07
C TRP A 153 19.10 -1.38 0.82
N GLU A 154 19.86 -0.60 1.61
CA GLU A 154 21.33 -0.55 1.56
C GLU A 154 21.98 -1.27 2.74
N HIS A 155 21.15 -1.72 3.69
CA HIS A 155 21.64 -2.28 4.93
C HIS A 155 22.08 -3.75 4.74
N LYS A 156 23.28 -4.08 5.20
CA LYS A 156 23.88 -5.42 5.07
C LYS A 156 23.47 -6.42 6.16
N HIS A 157 22.41 -6.12 6.92
CA HIS A 157 22.02 -6.98 8.03
C HIS A 157 21.23 -8.18 7.47
N PRO A 158 21.59 -9.43 7.77
CA PRO A 158 20.90 -10.61 7.20
C PRO A 158 19.39 -10.58 7.43
N TYR A 159 18.97 -10.17 8.63
CA TYR A 159 17.54 -9.99 8.94
C TYR A 159 16.82 -8.93 8.08
N ILE A 160 17.49 -7.90 7.57
CA ILE A 160 16.87 -6.94 6.63
C ILE A 160 16.84 -7.55 5.22
N GLN A 161 17.96 -8.14 4.82
CA GLN A 161 18.12 -8.73 3.49
C GLN A 161 17.16 -9.90 3.22
N GLN A 162 16.74 -10.65 4.25
CA GLN A 162 15.71 -11.70 4.05
C GLN A 162 14.33 -11.14 3.64
N TRP A 163 14.03 -9.87 3.93
CA TRP A 163 12.77 -9.23 3.56
C TRP A 163 12.89 -8.39 2.29
N ILE A 164 14.08 -7.84 2.01
CA ILE A 164 14.34 -6.96 0.87
C ILE A 164 15.34 -7.64 -0.06
N ASN A 165 14.83 -8.39 -1.05
CA ASN A 165 15.68 -9.00 -2.08
C ASN A 165 15.80 -8.11 -3.31
N ARG A 166 14.80 -7.28 -3.60
CA ARG A 166 14.81 -6.36 -4.73
C ARG A 166 14.57 -4.92 -4.31
N VAL A 167 15.03 -4.00 -5.15
CA VAL A 167 15.07 -2.56 -4.86
C VAL A 167 14.39 -1.74 -5.94
N ASP A 168 13.34 -2.31 -6.52
CA ASP A 168 12.67 -1.74 -7.70
C ASP A 168 11.98 -0.40 -7.41
N PHE A 169 11.54 -0.21 -6.17
CA PHE A 169 10.77 0.95 -5.74
C PHE A 169 11.55 1.87 -4.81
N LYS A 170 12.87 1.99 -5.00
CA LYS A 170 13.67 3.01 -4.31
C LYS A 170 13.15 4.42 -4.66
N PRO A 171 13.12 5.37 -3.71
CA PRO A 171 12.62 6.72 -3.95
C PRO A 171 13.26 7.44 -5.14
N ASP A 172 14.59 7.40 -5.28
CA ASP A 172 15.29 8.01 -6.44
C ASP A 172 14.86 7.42 -7.78
N ARG A 173 14.58 6.10 -7.81
CA ARG A 173 14.10 5.44 -9.03
C ARG A 173 12.66 5.87 -9.32
N LEU A 174 11.79 5.89 -8.32
CA LEU A 174 10.41 6.38 -8.47
C LEU A 174 10.37 7.83 -8.94
N PHE A 175 11.22 8.70 -8.41
CA PHE A 175 11.32 10.09 -8.86
C PHE A 175 11.67 10.20 -10.34
N ARG A 176 12.62 9.40 -10.83
CA ARG A 176 12.97 9.38 -12.27
C ARG A 176 11.84 8.86 -13.16
N LEU A 177 11.03 7.93 -12.67
CA LEU A 177 9.98 7.26 -13.46
C LEU A 177 8.63 7.96 -13.42
N THR A 178 8.36 8.73 -12.34
CA THR A 178 7.04 9.30 -12.05
C THR A 178 7.08 10.81 -11.83
N GLY A 179 8.26 11.40 -11.65
CA GLY A 179 8.42 12.79 -11.20
C GLY A 179 8.13 13.01 -9.71
N ARG A 180 7.80 11.96 -8.95
CA ARG A 180 7.47 12.03 -7.52
C ARG A 180 8.34 11.08 -6.69
N TYR A 181 9.02 11.65 -5.70
CA TYR A 181 9.87 10.90 -4.77
C TYR A 181 9.03 10.05 -3.81
N ASP A 182 7.85 10.55 -3.44
CA ASP A 182 6.89 9.92 -2.52
C ASP A 182 5.81 9.07 -3.23
N TYR A 183 5.96 8.77 -4.53
CA TYR A 183 4.86 8.32 -5.40
C TYR A 183 3.96 7.22 -4.79
N PHE A 184 4.58 6.14 -4.27
CA PHE A 184 3.86 5.08 -3.54
C PHE A 184 3.79 5.31 -2.04
N ALA A 185 4.76 6.03 -1.47
CA ALA A 185 4.80 6.29 -0.03
C ALA A 185 3.62 7.14 0.44
N ALA A 186 3.07 7.99 -0.45
CA ALA A 186 1.84 8.75 -0.22
C ALA A 186 0.61 7.86 0.06
N ASN A 187 0.66 6.58 -0.29
CA ASN A 187 -0.42 5.62 -0.06
C ASN A 187 -0.28 4.86 1.26
N ILE A 188 0.80 5.08 2.03
CA ILE A 188 1.04 4.35 3.29
C ILE A 188 -0.02 4.72 4.33
N VAL A 189 -0.68 3.70 4.89
CA VAL A 189 -1.60 3.82 6.02
C VAL A 189 -0.81 3.79 7.33
N ASP A 190 -1.08 4.76 8.21
CA ASP A 190 -0.47 4.88 9.55
C ASP A 190 1.06 4.75 9.56
N GLY A 191 1.70 5.47 8.62
CA GLY A 191 3.15 5.56 8.50
C GLY A 191 3.83 6.17 9.73
N PRO A 192 5.14 5.93 9.93
CA PRO A 192 5.88 6.56 11.02
C PRO A 192 5.90 8.08 10.84
N GLU A 193 5.55 8.80 11.92
CA GLU A 193 5.58 10.26 11.93
C GLU A 193 7.03 10.76 11.89
N SER A 194 7.26 11.91 11.24
CA SER A 194 8.59 12.46 10.99
C SER A 194 9.41 12.71 12.26
N GLN A 195 8.75 12.99 13.39
CA GLN A 195 9.39 13.18 14.70
C GLN A 195 10.16 11.94 15.20
N TYR A 196 9.90 10.75 14.65
CA TYR A 196 10.62 9.53 15.01
C TYR A 196 11.85 9.25 14.13
N PHE A 197 12.15 10.11 13.15
CA PHE A 197 13.34 9.99 12.32
C PHE A 197 14.51 10.76 12.96
N SER A 198 15.43 10.02 13.59
CA SER A 198 16.52 10.60 14.39
C SER A 198 17.41 11.59 13.64
N ASP A 199 17.50 11.44 12.32
CA ASP A 199 18.42 12.19 11.46
C ASP A 199 17.64 13.11 10.49
N GLY A 200 16.33 13.30 10.73
CA GLY A 200 15.40 13.91 9.80
C GLY A 200 15.17 13.08 8.52
N GLY A 201 14.31 13.60 7.65
CA GLY A 201 13.92 12.94 6.41
C GLY A 201 12.42 12.70 6.33
N SER A 202 12.02 11.94 5.33
CA SER A 202 10.63 11.64 5.01
C SER A 202 10.39 10.13 5.01
N ILE A 203 9.13 9.72 5.06
CA ILE A 203 8.74 8.31 5.25
C ILE A 203 9.37 7.37 4.20
N GLU A 204 9.52 7.84 2.97
CA GLU A 204 10.11 7.13 1.85
C GLU A 204 11.60 6.82 2.04
N ASP A 205 12.32 7.54 2.90
CA ASP A 205 13.70 7.22 3.27
C ASP A 205 13.78 6.01 4.22
N TYR A 206 12.67 5.67 4.90
CA TYR A 206 12.65 4.69 6.00
C TYR A 206 11.78 3.46 5.71
N VAL A 207 10.81 3.58 4.79
CA VAL A 207 9.92 2.51 4.40
C VAL A 207 10.24 2.06 2.98
N HIS A 208 10.70 0.82 2.85
CA HIS A 208 10.87 0.16 1.56
C HIS A 208 9.54 -0.37 1.05
N ILE A 209 9.18 -0.09 -0.20
CA ILE A 209 8.02 -0.66 -0.85
C ILE A 209 8.39 -2.04 -1.40
N ILE A 210 7.90 -3.10 -0.76
CA ILE A 210 8.11 -4.49 -1.22
C ILE A 210 7.19 -4.78 -2.41
N GLN A 211 5.94 -4.32 -2.34
CA GLN A 211 4.95 -4.46 -3.40
C GLN A 211 4.17 -3.16 -3.54
N PRO A 212 4.09 -2.58 -4.75
CA PRO A 212 3.37 -1.33 -4.94
C PRO A 212 1.86 -1.56 -4.83
N PRO A 213 1.09 -0.57 -4.35
CA PRO A 213 -0.34 -0.54 -4.57
C PRO A 213 -0.61 -0.28 -6.05
N THR A 214 -1.81 -0.63 -6.51
CA THR A 214 -2.28 -0.25 -7.84
C THR A 214 -3.57 0.55 -7.75
N MET A 215 -4.28 0.72 -8.86
CA MET A 215 -5.60 1.35 -8.84
C MET A 215 -6.55 0.63 -7.86
N HIS A 216 -6.54 -0.71 -7.86
CA HIS A 216 -7.51 -1.53 -7.13
C HIS A 216 -6.88 -2.63 -6.26
N SER A 217 -5.56 -2.66 -6.09
CA SER A 217 -4.91 -3.64 -5.22
C SER A 217 -4.07 -2.96 -4.14
N TRP A 218 -4.04 -3.56 -2.96
CA TRP A 218 -3.19 -3.09 -1.87
C TRP A 218 -1.72 -3.41 -2.13
N GLY A 219 -0.85 -2.52 -1.66
CA GLY A 219 0.59 -2.73 -1.60
C GLY A 219 1.07 -3.02 -0.18
N LEU A 220 2.36 -3.34 -0.06
CA LEU A 220 3.02 -3.60 1.21
C LEU A 220 4.37 -2.89 1.27
N GLY A 221 4.56 -2.13 2.33
CA GLY A 221 5.82 -1.51 2.71
C GLY A 221 6.39 -2.16 3.96
N ILE A 222 7.69 -2.00 4.18
CA ILE A 222 8.39 -2.45 5.39
C ILE A 222 9.38 -1.40 5.85
N GLY A 223 9.41 -1.14 7.15
CA GLY A 223 10.44 -0.35 7.80
C GLY A 223 11.08 -1.15 8.92
N PHE A 224 12.34 -0.83 9.23
CA PHE A 224 13.10 -1.49 10.28
C PHE A 224 13.49 -0.49 11.36
N TYR A 225 13.61 -0.95 12.59
CA TYR A 225 14.00 -0.11 13.70
C TYR A 225 14.77 -0.91 14.75
N PHE A 226 15.73 -0.24 15.37
CA PHE A 226 16.45 -0.77 16.52
C PHE A 226 15.72 -0.44 17.83
N HIS A 227 15.61 -1.45 18.69
CA HIS A 227 15.02 -1.38 20.02
C HIS A 227 16.05 -1.82 21.08
N ASN A 228 15.78 -1.52 22.37
CA ASN A 228 16.70 -1.79 23.49
C ASN A 228 18.12 -1.27 23.24
N ASN A 229 18.26 0.04 22.98
CA ASN A 229 19.57 0.69 22.77
C ASN A 229 20.41 0.09 21.63
N GLY A 230 19.79 -0.40 20.56
CA GLY A 230 20.51 -0.97 19.41
C GLY A 230 20.64 -2.49 19.42
N GLN A 231 20.25 -3.16 20.51
CA GLN A 231 20.47 -4.61 20.65
C GLN A 231 19.50 -5.46 19.84
N ASN A 232 18.29 -4.96 19.57
CA ASN A 232 17.25 -5.73 18.90
C ASN A 232 16.79 -5.03 17.63
N LEU A 233 17.05 -5.65 16.48
CA LEU A 233 16.49 -5.22 15.20
C LEU A 233 15.10 -5.82 15.03
N ARG A 234 14.14 -4.99 14.64
CA ARG A 234 12.74 -5.37 14.38
C ARG A 234 12.26 -4.74 13.08
N TYR A 235 11.14 -5.24 12.58
CA TYR A 235 10.44 -4.62 11.45
C TYR A 235 9.00 -4.26 11.82
N LYS A 236 8.42 -3.35 11.04
CA LYS A 236 6.99 -3.13 10.93
C LYS A 236 6.63 -3.08 9.45
N THR A 237 5.55 -3.75 9.09
CA THR A 237 4.97 -3.61 7.76
C THR A 237 3.88 -2.56 7.74
N PHE A 238 3.68 -1.97 6.57
CA PHE A 238 2.76 -0.88 6.31
C PHE A 238 1.90 -1.25 5.13
N LEU A 239 0.59 -1.10 5.26
CA LEU A 239 -0.31 -1.27 4.13
C LEU A 239 -0.25 -0.04 3.25
N LEU A 240 -0.19 -0.25 1.94
CA LEU A 240 -0.32 0.83 0.96
C LEU A 240 -1.71 0.75 0.34
N MET A 241 -2.50 1.79 0.56
CA MET A 241 -3.88 1.89 0.11
C MET A 241 -3.94 1.97 -1.43
N PRO A 242 -4.90 1.28 -2.08
CA PRO A 242 -5.17 1.45 -3.51
C PRO A 242 -5.45 2.90 -3.89
N PHE A 243 -5.03 3.32 -5.09
CA PHE A 243 -5.23 4.70 -5.55
C PHE A 243 -6.72 5.08 -5.70
N GLU A 244 -7.60 4.11 -5.99
CA GLU A 244 -9.04 4.37 -6.02
C GLU A 244 -9.58 4.86 -4.67
N MET A 245 -9.07 4.30 -3.57
CA MET A 245 -9.54 4.66 -2.23
C MET A 245 -9.08 6.06 -1.82
N LEU A 246 -7.87 6.47 -2.22
CA LEU A 246 -7.39 7.84 -1.99
C LEU A 246 -8.27 8.88 -2.71
N LYS A 247 -8.71 8.58 -3.94
CA LYS A 247 -9.64 9.47 -4.67
C LYS A 247 -10.96 9.64 -3.92
N LYS A 248 -11.49 8.55 -3.37
CA LYS A 248 -12.74 8.56 -2.58
C LYS A 248 -12.59 9.35 -1.28
N ASP A 249 -11.46 9.23 -0.59
CA ASP A 249 -11.19 10.01 0.63
C ASP A 249 -11.12 11.52 0.32
N ILE A 250 -10.40 11.92 -0.74
CA ILE A 250 -10.34 13.32 -1.18
C ILE A 250 -11.73 13.84 -1.58
N SER A 251 -12.54 13.05 -2.29
CA SER A 251 -13.89 13.50 -2.68
C SER A 251 -14.81 13.66 -1.47
N VAL A 252 -14.75 12.76 -0.49
CA VAL A 252 -15.52 12.86 0.76
C VAL A 252 -15.08 14.08 1.58
N GLN A 253 -13.77 14.35 1.65
CA GLN A 253 -13.25 15.56 2.30
C GLN A 253 -13.71 16.84 1.58
N ALA A 254 -13.72 16.86 0.24
CA ALA A 254 -14.20 18.00 -0.53
C ALA A 254 -15.72 18.25 -0.35
N GLU A 255 -16.53 17.20 -0.23
CA GLU A 255 -17.98 17.31 0.03
C GLU A 255 -18.30 17.75 1.46
N SER A 256 -17.45 17.40 2.43
CA SER A 256 -17.65 17.76 3.84
C SER A 256 -17.22 19.19 4.20
N ILE A 257 -16.50 19.90 3.34
CA ILE A 257 -16.26 21.34 3.49
C ILE A 257 -17.56 22.06 3.15
N PRO A 258 -18.28 22.66 4.12
CA PRO A 258 -19.49 23.39 3.81
C PRO A 258 -19.11 24.59 2.95
N VAL A 259 -19.75 24.74 1.79
CA VAL A 259 -19.75 26.01 1.04
C VAL A 259 -20.60 27.01 1.85
N GLY A 260 -19.99 27.54 2.92
CA GLY A 260 -20.59 28.52 3.82
C GLY A 260 -20.27 29.95 3.39
N ALA A 261 -21.15 30.50 2.56
CA ALA A 261 -21.58 31.90 2.53
C ALA A 261 -20.54 33.03 2.36
N GLY A 262 -20.60 33.66 1.19
CA GLY A 262 -20.45 35.12 1.13
C GLY A 262 -21.61 35.84 1.82
N ALA A 263 -21.34 37.10 2.22
CA ALA A 263 -22.18 38.08 2.94
C ALA A 263 -22.18 37.88 4.47
N GLU A 264 -21.84 38.86 5.34
CA GLU A 264 -22.01 40.31 5.26
C GLU A 264 -20.87 41.07 5.96
N ARG A 265 -20.46 42.21 5.39
CA ARG A 265 -19.88 43.31 6.16
C ARG A 265 -20.93 43.82 7.14
N LYS A 266 -20.66 43.76 8.45
CA LYS A 266 -21.25 44.71 9.41
C LYS A 266 -20.14 45.57 10.00
N LYS A 267 -20.20 46.86 9.62
CA LYS A 267 -19.64 47.97 10.40
C LYS A 267 -20.27 47.93 11.79
N PHE A 268 -19.45 48.03 12.84
CA PHE A 268 -19.45 49.14 13.79
C PHE A 268 -18.04 49.29 14.33
#